data_AF-A0A233SXD5-F1
#
_entry.id   AF-A0A233SXD5-F1
#
_cell.length_a   1.000
_cell.length_b   1.000
_cell.length_c   1.000
_cell.angle_alpha   90.00
_cell.angle_beta   90.00
_cell.angle_gamma   90.00
#
_symmetry.space_group_name_H-M   'P 1'
#
loop_
_entity.id
_entity.type
_entity.pdbx_description
1 polymer ?
#
loop_
_entity_poly.entity_id
_entity_poly.type
_entity_poly.pdbx_seq_one_letter_code
_entity_poly.pdbx_strand_id
1 'polypeptide(L)'
;MSSSTTGLVPVHIGQPEPGSEEEQGLLLRRERALNQMGPPEPLRVPGDVPWEQHGLVPRWWGMESSDCPAAVEPGFFSGQGHEEFERFLGGARQRGEVALVFAVVGHADGDRPRNPLSSVDASVRLGDQSTSAGGRRLPKGMRPEIAPGLEGADRDLALRLLTRPEGAPWWSLKLYGSQSYDGYRSGRVDHPAAGELHPILVDSLGEPVVAAWTPPEGDQRWYLIPDATRWESVLGWLVHRALPKYVPAALRRARSPFFIDPDLQTVGEQSARDALEDLEARYAAEKHRLEDELRQAKETAEPVRYGLLYGSGTDLVHAVARVLTAAGMHTVDLDEELGGTKSADLLVGADGMASRLVEVKGASGPAQEHLVGHLQRHLETWPQLRPDEPVSDGVLIVNHQHKLHPSERTAAVYARPEFVASLDSLPVTVISTVELFNWWRAADWAAIRTAVLGDAAVTAQSAAPVNPPQPPSAQRRRWWSGGRHQ
;
A
#
# COMPACT_ATOMS: atom_id res chain seq x y z
N MET A 1 -37.50 -30.09 17.36
CA MET A 1 -37.63 -29.37 18.64
C MET A 1 -36.40 -28.48 18.76
N SER A 2 -36.52 -27.18 18.46
CA SER A 2 -35.39 -26.25 18.45
C SER A 2 -35.16 -25.75 19.87
N SER A 3 -34.03 -26.12 20.48
CA SER A 3 -33.56 -25.53 21.73
C SER A 3 -33.23 -24.07 21.43
N SER A 4 -34.06 -23.15 21.93
CA SER A 4 -33.81 -21.72 21.80
C SER A 4 -32.65 -21.34 22.71
N THR A 5 -31.42 -21.41 22.20
CA THR A 5 -30.25 -20.72 22.77
C THR A 5 -30.44 -19.22 22.56
N THR A 6 -31.30 -18.63 23.39
CA THR A 6 -31.57 -17.18 23.38
C THR A 6 -30.27 -16.39 23.56
N GLY A 7 -29.92 -15.55 22.59
CA GLY A 7 -28.79 -14.63 22.66
C GLY A 7 -27.51 -15.06 21.92
N LEU A 8 -27.40 -16.30 21.45
CA LEU A 8 -26.23 -16.79 20.71
C LEU A 8 -26.52 -16.91 19.21
N VAL A 9 -25.57 -16.47 18.39
CA VAL A 9 -25.66 -16.57 16.92
C VAL A 9 -25.11 -17.93 16.47
N PRO A 10 -25.89 -18.74 15.74
CA PRO A 10 -25.40 -20.03 15.25
C PRO A 10 -24.37 -19.83 14.12
N VAL A 11 -23.27 -20.58 14.11
CA VAL A 11 -22.25 -20.56 13.05
C VAL A 11 -22.03 -21.97 12.54
N HIS A 12 -22.20 -22.20 11.24
CA HIS A 12 -21.94 -23.52 10.66
C HIS A 12 -20.44 -23.82 10.66
N ILE A 13 -20.05 -24.99 11.17
CA ILE A 13 -18.67 -25.47 11.13
C ILE A 13 -18.63 -26.68 10.22
N GLY A 14 -17.85 -26.60 9.14
CA GLY A 14 -17.66 -27.70 8.21
C GLY A 14 -16.68 -28.76 8.72
N GLN A 15 -16.74 -29.09 10.00
CA GLN A 15 -15.97 -30.14 10.68
C GLN A 15 -16.88 -30.91 11.66
N PRO A 16 -16.53 -32.16 12.00
CA PRO A 16 -17.27 -32.90 13.03
C PRO A 16 -17.07 -32.25 14.41
N GLU A 17 -18.00 -32.50 15.32
CA GLU A 17 -17.88 -31.98 16.69
C GLU A 17 -16.63 -32.60 17.37
N PRO A 18 -15.80 -31.79 18.05
CA PRO A 18 -14.66 -32.28 18.81
C PRO A 18 -15.09 -33.34 19.85
N GLY A 19 -14.44 -34.49 19.83
CA GLY A 19 -14.72 -35.66 20.67
C GLY A 19 -15.81 -36.61 20.13
N SER A 20 -16.50 -36.27 19.03
CA SER A 20 -17.59 -37.08 18.47
C SER A 20 -17.13 -38.39 17.82
N GLU A 21 -18.06 -39.33 17.65
CA GLU A 21 -17.83 -40.55 16.88
C GLU A 21 -17.52 -40.23 15.41
N GLU A 22 -18.12 -39.16 14.84
CA GLU A 22 -17.81 -38.70 13.49
C GLU A 22 -16.37 -38.20 13.38
N GLU A 23 -15.85 -37.46 14.37
CA GLU A 23 -14.44 -37.06 14.40
C GLU A 23 -13.52 -38.28 14.46
N GLN A 24 -13.78 -39.20 15.39
CA GLN A 24 -12.99 -40.42 15.53
C GLN A 24 -13.02 -41.24 14.24
N GLY A 25 -14.20 -41.39 13.63
CA GLY A 25 -14.38 -42.06 12.35
C GLY A 25 -13.64 -41.37 11.21
N LEU A 26 -13.65 -40.04 11.16
CA LEU A 26 -12.89 -39.25 10.19
C LEU A 26 -11.38 -39.42 10.38
N LEU A 27 -10.89 -39.32 11.62
CA LEU A 27 -9.50 -39.51 11.97
C LEU A 27 -9.03 -40.93 11.61
N LEU A 28 -9.83 -41.97 11.89
CA LEU A 28 -9.53 -43.34 11.49
C LEU A 28 -9.51 -43.54 9.97
N ARG A 29 -10.44 -42.92 9.22
CA ARG A 29 -10.42 -42.95 7.74
C ARG A 29 -9.17 -42.26 7.20
N ARG A 30 -8.81 -41.12 7.78
CA ARG A 30 -7.61 -40.35 7.44
C ARG A 30 -6.32 -41.11 7.80
N GLU A 31 -6.31 -41.80 8.93
CA GLU A 31 -5.21 -42.67 9.37
C GLU A 31 -5.06 -43.87 8.42
N ARG A 32 -6.15 -44.48 7.96
CA ARG A 32 -6.08 -45.54 6.93
C ARG A 32 -5.55 -45.04 5.59
N ALA A 33 -5.81 -43.78 5.25
CA ALA A 33 -5.29 -43.12 4.05
C ALA A 33 -3.80 -42.72 4.16
N LEU A 34 -3.21 -42.69 5.37
CA LEU A 34 -1.78 -42.45 5.60
C LEU A 34 -0.88 -43.36 4.77
N ASN A 35 -1.29 -44.62 4.63
CA ASN A 35 -0.54 -45.64 3.92
C ASN A 35 -0.42 -45.38 2.41
N GLN A 36 -1.12 -44.37 1.87
CA GLN A 36 -1.09 -44.00 0.46
C GLN A 36 -0.74 -42.52 0.19
N MET A 37 -1.02 -41.57 1.10
CA MET A 37 -0.90 -40.11 0.80
C MET A 37 -0.27 -39.21 1.89
N GLY A 38 0.34 -39.76 2.94
CA GLY A 38 1.04 -38.97 3.98
C GLY A 38 0.15 -38.46 5.13
N PRO A 39 0.72 -37.76 6.14
CA PRO A 39 0.05 -37.40 7.40
C PRO A 39 -1.30 -36.70 7.19
N PRO A 40 -2.34 -37.08 7.95
CA PRO A 40 -3.64 -36.44 7.86
C PRO A 40 -3.51 -34.99 8.31
N GLU A 41 -4.12 -34.07 7.58
CA GLU A 41 -4.19 -32.69 8.06
C GLU A 41 -5.05 -32.65 9.32
N PRO A 42 -4.61 -31.99 10.40
CA PRO A 42 -5.46 -31.77 11.57
C PRO A 42 -6.67 -30.92 11.19
N LEU A 43 -7.70 -31.00 12.04
CA LEU A 43 -8.86 -30.12 11.96
C LEU A 43 -8.43 -28.66 12.07
N ARG A 44 -9.04 -27.78 11.28
CA ARG A 44 -8.64 -26.36 11.18
C ARG A 44 -9.23 -25.50 12.30
N VAL A 45 -10.35 -25.94 12.86
CA VAL A 45 -11.02 -25.27 13.98
C VAL A 45 -10.71 -26.07 15.23
N PRO A 46 -9.94 -25.52 16.18
CA PRO A 46 -9.66 -26.19 17.45
C PRO A 46 -10.95 -26.44 18.25
N GLY A 47 -10.96 -27.51 19.04
CA GLY A 47 -12.13 -27.84 19.85
C GLY A 47 -12.31 -27.00 21.12
N ASP A 48 -11.28 -26.27 21.53
CA ASP A 48 -11.24 -25.43 22.73
C ASP A 48 -11.62 -23.96 22.47
N VAL A 49 -12.12 -23.64 21.28
CA VAL A 49 -12.54 -22.28 20.91
C VAL A 49 -13.71 -21.81 21.80
N PRO A 50 -13.60 -20.65 22.48
CA PRO A 50 -14.60 -20.17 23.43
C PRO A 50 -15.80 -19.49 22.75
N TRP A 51 -16.57 -20.22 21.94
CA TRP A 51 -17.68 -19.70 21.12
C TRP A 51 -18.68 -18.83 21.89
N GLU A 52 -19.14 -19.30 23.06
CA GLU A 52 -20.16 -18.61 23.86
C GLU A 52 -19.67 -17.26 24.40
N GLN A 53 -18.37 -17.12 24.71
CA GLN A 53 -17.79 -15.86 25.17
C GLN A 53 -17.87 -14.77 24.09
N HIS A 54 -17.94 -15.18 22.83
CA HIS A 54 -18.13 -14.29 21.68
C HIS A 54 -19.60 -14.16 21.28
N GLY A 55 -20.55 -14.74 22.01
CA GLY A 55 -21.98 -14.71 21.65
C GLY A 55 -22.33 -15.61 20.46
N LEU A 56 -21.53 -16.65 20.22
CA LEU A 56 -21.70 -17.59 19.13
C LEU A 56 -22.00 -19.00 19.66
N VAL A 57 -22.63 -19.82 18.83
CA VAL A 57 -22.80 -21.26 19.07
C VAL A 57 -22.45 -22.04 17.80
N PRO A 58 -21.53 -23.02 17.85
CA PRO A 58 -21.16 -23.78 16.67
C PRO A 58 -22.27 -24.75 16.26
N ARG A 59 -22.45 -24.93 14.95
CA ARG A 59 -23.31 -25.95 14.30
C ARG A 59 -22.42 -26.86 13.48
N TRP A 60 -21.97 -27.94 14.10
CA TRP A 60 -21.09 -28.96 13.53
C TRP A 60 -21.76 -29.76 12.42
N TRP A 61 -21.00 -30.66 11.78
CA TRP A 61 -21.54 -31.61 10.81
C TRP A 61 -22.78 -32.36 11.31
N GLY A 62 -23.73 -32.63 10.41
CA GLY A 62 -25.01 -33.27 10.72
C GLY A 62 -26.05 -32.34 11.35
N MET A 63 -25.66 -31.16 11.85
CA MET A 63 -26.60 -30.21 12.44
C MET A 63 -27.33 -29.36 11.39
N GLU A 64 -28.45 -28.76 11.80
CA GLU A 64 -29.17 -27.76 11.01
C GLU A 64 -28.31 -26.50 10.86
N SER A 65 -28.19 -26.01 9.63
CA SER A 65 -27.29 -24.92 9.22
C SER A 65 -28.00 -23.81 8.45
N SER A 66 -29.28 -24.00 8.08
CA SER A 66 -30.02 -23.03 7.28
C SER A 66 -30.17 -21.69 7.97
N ASP A 67 -30.28 -21.62 9.30
CA ASP A 67 -30.43 -20.37 10.05
C ASP A 67 -29.09 -19.66 10.35
N CYS A 68 -27.96 -20.28 10.04
CA CYS A 68 -26.62 -19.73 10.26
C CYS A 68 -26.39 -18.52 9.32
N PRO A 69 -25.87 -17.38 9.82
CA PRO A 69 -25.46 -16.25 9.00
C PRO A 69 -24.00 -16.36 8.53
N ALA A 70 -23.22 -17.27 9.10
CA ALA A 70 -21.84 -17.52 8.75
C ALA A 70 -21.49 -19.01 8.76
N ALA A 71 -20.52 -19.39 7.93
CA ALA A 71 -19.92 -20.71 7.89
C ALA A 71 -18.39 -20.62 8.01
N VAL A 72 -17.78 -21.56 8.71
CA VAL A 72 -16.33 -21.69 8.87
C VAL A 72 -15.91 -23.05 8.32
N GLU A 73 -14.93 -23.03 7.43
CA GLU A 73 -14.38 -24.23 6.82
C GLU A 73 -15.45 -25.14 6.21
N PRO A 74 -16.45 -24.63 5.45
CA PRO A 74 -17.47 -25.49 4.89
C PRO A 74 -16.82 -26.50 3.94
N GLY A 75 -16.87 -27.78 4.30
CA GLY A 75 -16.26 -28.84 3.51
C GLY A 75 -16.93 -28.95 2.14
N PHE A 76 -16.12 -29.15 1.09
CA PHE A 76 -16.57 -29.13 -0.30
C PHE A 76 -16.73 -30.51 -0.95
N PHE A 77 -16.12 -31.54 -0.38
CA PHE A 77 -16.11 -32.85 -1.01
C PHE A 77 -17.35 -33.65 -0.57
N SER A 78 -17.94 -34.36 -1.53
CA SER A 78 -19.08 -35.25 -1.30
C SER A 78 -18.81 -36.17 -0.10
N GLY A 79 -19.64 -36.05 0.96
CA GLY A 79 -19.49 -36.79 2.21
C GLY A 79 -18.74 -36.07 3.35
N GLN A 80 -18.36 -34.79 3.17
CA GLN A 80 -17.74 -33.95 4.21
C GLN A 80 -18.40 -32.56 4.26
N GLY A 81 -19.58 -32.43 4.88
CA GLY A 81 -20.20 -31.12 5.16
C GLY A 81 -20.89 -30.41 3.98
N HIS A 82 -20.90 -31.01 2.79
CA HIS A 82 -21.47 -30.37 1.59
C HIS A 82 -22.97 -30.12 1.70
N GLU A 83 -23.73 -31.06 2.27
CA GLU A 83 -25.18 -30.90 2.43
C GLU A 83 -25.52 -29.78 3.42
N GLU A 84 -24.79 -29.71 4.53
CA GLU A 84 -24.90 -28.62 5.50
C GLU A 84 -24.55 -27.27 4.86
N PHE A 85 -23.53 -27.23 4.00
CA PHE A 85 -23.14 -26.01 3.31
C PHE A 85 -24.20 -25.54 2.32
N GLU A 86 -24.78 -26.45 1.52
CA GLU A 86 -25.90 -26.12 0.63
C GLU A 86 -27.14 -25.65 1.40
N ARG A 87 -27.46 -26.27 2.55
CA ARG A 87 -28.52 -25.80 3.44
C ARG A 87 -28.26 -24.39 3.97
N PHE A 88 -27.02 -24.10 4.36
CA PHE A 88 -26.59 -22.76 4.79
C PHE A 88 -26.77 -21.72 3.69
N LEU A 89 -26.27 -21.99 2.47
CA LEU A 89 -26.43 -21.09 1.32
C LEU A 89 -27.90 -20.89 0.95
N GLY A 90 -28.69 -21.97 0.92
CA GLY A 90 -30.13 -21.91 0.67
C GLY A 90 -30.88 -21.06 1.71
N GLY A 91 -30.51 -21.20 2.98
CA GLY A 91 -31.07 -20.40 4.07
C GLY A 91 -30.72 -18.91 3.96
N ALA A 92 -29.46 -18.57 3.64
CA ALA A 92 -29.05 -17.19 3.41
C ALA A 92 -29.84 -16.55 2.25
N ARG A 93 -29.98 -17.26 1.13
CA ARG A 93 -30.79 -16.83 -0.02
C ARG A 93 -32.26 -16.61 0.36
N GLN A 94 -32.86 -17.53 1.12
CA GLN A 94 -34.25 -17.39 1.58
C GLN A 94 -34.47 -16.13 2.43
N ARG A 95 -33.45 -15.69 3.17
CA ARG A 95 -33.49 -14.46 3.98
C ARG A 95 -33.07 -13.21 3.21
N GLY A 96 -32.60 -13.34 1.96
CA GLY A 96 -32.03 -12.22 1.21
C GLY A 96 -30.75 -11.69 1.83
N GLU A 97 -29.94 -12.56 2.44
CA GLU A 97 -28.70 -12.20 3.14
C GLU A 97 -27.46 -12.67 2.36
N VAL A 98 -26.36 -11.94 2.53
CA VAL A 98 -25.05 -12.42 2.06
C VAL A 98 -24.60 -13.58 2.95
N ALA A 99 -24.22 -14.69 2.34
CA ALA A 99 -23.61 -15.82 3.04
C ALA A 99 -22.14 -15.50 3.36
N LEU A 100 -21.83 -15.26 4.65
CA LEU A 100 -20.46 -15.07 5.11
C LEU A 100 -19.76 -16.42 5.27
N VAL A 101 -18.60 -16.58 4.64
CA VAL A 101 -17.83 -17.82 4.71
C VAL A 101 -16.39 -17.53 5.08
N PHE A 102 -15.81 -18.35 5.94
CA PHE A 102 -14.38 -18.32 6.25
C PHE A 102 -13.73 -19.59 5.77
N ALA A 103 -12.62 -19.42 5.06
CA ALA A 103 -11.80 -20.54 4.64
C ALA A 103 -10.31 -20.26 4.93
N VAL A 104 -9.63 -21.29 5.36
CA VAL A 104 -8.28 -21.31 5.88
C VAL A 104 -7.35 -21.83 4.80
N VAL A 105 -6.37 -21.02 4.43
CA VAL A 105 -5.39 -21.32 3.40
C VAL A 105 -4.11 -21.82 4.04
N GLY A 106 -3.55 -22.89 3.47
CA GLY A 106 -2.24 -23.41 3.88
C GLY A 106 -2.31 -24.30 5.11
N HIS A 107 -1.16 -24.78 5.59
CA HIS A 107 -1.03 -25.50 6.86
C HIS A 107 0.27 -25.06 7.53
N ALA A 108 0.20 -24.51 8.74
CA ALA A 108 1.35 -23.88 9.38
C ALA A 108 2.47 -24.89 9.69
N ASP A 109 2.05 -26.06 10.19
CA ASP A 109 2.91 -27.18 10.58
C ASP A 109 3.21 -28.13 9.41
N GLY A 110 2.65 -27.87 8.23
CA GLY A 110 2.84 -28.69 7.05
C GLY A 110 4.25 -28.53 6.47
N ASP A 111 5.09 -29.53 6.64
CA ASP A 111 6.41 -29.64 5.99
C ASP A 111 6.36 -30.58 4.77
N ARG A 112 5.19 -30.67 4.12
CA ARG A 112 5.01 -31.56 2.96
C ARG A 112 6.01 -31.22 1.85
N PRO A 113 6.61 -32.24 1.19
CA PRO A 113 7.52 -32.02 0.07
C PRO A 113 6.83 -31.16 -0.99
N ARG A 114 7.41 -30.00 -1.28
CA ARG A 114 6.90 -29.13 -2.35
C ARG A 114 7.04 -29.87 -3.66
N ASN A 115 5.95 -29.96 -4.44
CA ASN A 115 6.07 -30.38 -5.82
C ASN A 115 6.64 -29.20 -6.62
N PRO A 116 7.89 -29.26 -7.10
CA PRO A 116 8.49 -28.14 -7.85
C PRO A 116 7.77 -27.84 -9.16
N LEU A 117 6.96 -28.78 -9.66
CA LEU A 117 6.13 -28.62 -10.86
C LEU A 117 4.75 -28.00 -10.55
N SER A 118 4.38 -27.85 -9.28
CA SER A 118 3.14 -27.17 -8.90
C SER A 118 3.35 -25.65 -8.80
N SER A 119 2.40 -24.90 -9.32
CA SER A 119 2.30 -23.46 -9.08
C SER A 119 1.63 -23.12 -7.74
N VAL A 120 1.00 -24.10 -7.08
CA VAL A 120 0.16 -23.92 -5.89
C VAL A 120 0.60 -24.89 -4.78
N ASP A 121 0.91 -24.34 -3.60
CA ASP A 121 1.21 -25.12 -2.39
C ASP A 121 -0.04 -25.37 -1.54
N ALA A 122 -1.01 -24.46 -1.59
CA ALA A 122 -2.30 -24.59 -0.93
C ALA A 122 -3.39 -23.82 -1.68
N SER A 123 -4.60 -24.37 -1.69
CA SER A 123 -5.77 -23.71 -2.26
C SER A 123 -7.05 -24.11 -1.54
N VAL A 124 -8.05 -23.25 -1.69
CA VAL A 124 -9.42 -23.39 -1.22
C VAL A 124 -10.34 -23.35 -2.44
N ARG A 125 -11.31 -24.26 -2.53
CA ARG A 125 -12.37 -24.17 -3.56
C ARG A 125 -13.37 -23.10 -3.16
N LEU A 126 -13.99 -22.44 -4.13
CA LEU A 126 -14.92 -21.33 -3.92
C LEU A 126 -16.21 -21.59 -4.70
N GLY A 127 -17.36 -21.26 -4.10
CA GLY A 127 -18.66 -21.32 -4.76
C GLY A 127 -18.99 -22.69 -5.38
N ASP A 128 -19.30 -22.68 -6.68
CA ASP A 128 -19.78 -23.83 -7.48
C ASP A 128 -18.71 -24.87 -7.84
N GLN A 129 -17.58 -24.87 -7.14
CA GLN A 129 -16.44 -25.77 -7.31
C GLN A 129 -15.60 -25.56 -8.58
N SER A 130 -16.00 -24.65 -9.48
CA SER A 130 -15.23 -24.32 -10.69
C SER A 130 -14.10 -23.32 -10.45
N THR A 131 -14.19 -22.58 -9.33
CA THR A 131 -13.25 -21.54 -8.92
C THR A 131 -12.50 -21.97 -7.66
N SER A 132 -11.22 -21.60 -7.57
CA SER A 132 -10.41 -21.78 -6.37
C SER A 132 -9.50 -20.57 -6.15
N ALA A 133 -9.12 -20.34 -4.89
CA ALA A 133 -8.12 -19.36 -4.52
C ALA A 133 -6.97 -20.04 -3.78
N GLY A 134 -5.74 -19.69 -4.14
CA GLY A 134 -4.57 -20.27 -3.50
C GLY A 134 -3.26 -19.72 -4.04
N GLY A 135 -2.16 -20.37 -3.67
CA GLY A 135 -0.85 -19.98 -4.17
C GLY A 135 0.28 -20.63 -3.40
N ARG A 136 1.44 -19.97 -3.43
CA ARG A 136 2.69 -20.49 -2.88
C ARG A 136 2.89 -20.03 -1.45
N ARG A 137 3.50 -20.89 -0.64
CA ARG A 137 3.97 -20.53 0.70
C ARG A 137 5.11 -19.52 0.57
N LEU A 138 4.96 -18.38 1.23
CA LEU A 138 5.92 -17.29 1.18
C LEU A 138 7.10 -17.56 2.12
N PRO A 139 8.27 -16.92 1.86
CA PRO A 139 9.45 -17.06 2.71
C PRO A 139 9.19 -16.71 4.17
N LYS A 140 9.91 -17.36 5.09
CA LYS A 140 9.89 -17.01 6.52
C LYS A 140 10.29 -15.55 6.71
N GLY A 141 9.61 -14.86 7.62
CA GLY A 141 9.88 -13.44 7.93
C GLY A 141 9.19 -12.44 7.01
N MET A 142 8.41 -12.90 6.02
CA MET A 142 7.53 -12.00 5.25
C MET A 142 6.57 -11.29 6.21
N ARG A 143 6.50 -9.96 6.08
CA ARG A 143 5.60 -9.08 6.85
C ARG A 143 4.57 -8.50 5.90
N PRO A 144 3.30 -8.88 6.02
CA PRO A 144 2.29 -8.30 5.16
C PRO A 144 1.93 -6.89 5.60
N GLU A 145 1.42 -6.13 4.64
CA GLU A 145 0.90 -4.78 4.83
C GLU A 145 -0.61 -4.78 4.60
N ILE A 146 -1.29 -3.79 5.19
CA ILE A 146 -2.72 -3.59 4.95
C ILE A 146 -2.89 -3.14 3.50
N ALA A 147 -3.81 -3.75 2.77
CA ALA A 147 -4.11 -3.37 1.40
C ALA A 147 -4.45 -1.86 1.30
N PRO A 148 -3.96 -1.14 0.28
CA PRO A 148 -4.29 0.27 0.08
C PRO A 148 -5.80 0.51 -0.01
N GLY A 149 -6.28 1.61 0.58
CA GLY A 149 -7.71 1.97 0.55
C GLY A 149 -8.65 1.09 1.40
N LEU A 150 -8.12 0.16 2.20
CA LEU A 150 -8.96 -0.71 3.02
C LEU A 150 -9.56 0.01 4.24
N GLU A 151 -10.87 -0.12 4.42
CA GLU A 151 -11.67 0.57 5.45
C GLU A 151 -12.67 -0.36 6.17
N GLY A 152 -13.25 0.15 7.27
CA GLY A 152 -14.32 -0.52 8.02
C GLY A 152 -14.00 -1.93 8.50
N ALA A 153 -14.95 -2.86 8.34
CA ALA A 153 -14.82 -4.23 8.82
C ALA A 153 -13.57 -4.95 8.28
N ASP A 154 -13.25 -4.81 7.00
CA ASP A 154 -12.12 -5.53 6.41
C ASP A 154 -10.78 -5.01 6.94
N ARG A 155 -10.66 -3.69 7.21
CA ARG A 155 -9.49 -3.10 7.88
C ARG A 155 -9.34 -3.58 9.32
N ASP A 156 -10.43 -3.69 10.05
CA ASP A 156 -10.44 -4.22 11.43
C ASP A 156 -9.96 -5.69 11.44
N LEU A 157 -10.39 -6.50 10.45
CA LEU A 157 -9.88 -7.86 10.27
C LEU A 157 -8.38 -7.87 9.97
N ALA A 158 -7.92 -7.01 9.05
CA ALA A 158 -6.50 -6.89 8.70
C ALA A 158 -5.64 -6.62 9.94
N LEU A 159 -6.03 -5.65 10.77
CA LEU A 159 -5.32 -5.29 12.01
C LEU A 159 -5.23 -6.46 12.99
N ARG A 160 -6.31 -7.25 13.11
CA ARG A 160 -6.32 -8.44 13.97
C ARG A 160 -5.41 -9.54 13.44
N LEU A 161 -5.42 -9.77 12.13
CA LEU A 161 -4.59 -10.80 11.49
C LEU A 161 -3.10 -10.45 11.49
N LEU A 162 -2.74 -9.17 11.62
CA LEU A 162 -1.35 -8.75 11.84
C LEU A 162 -0.80 -9.16 13.23
N THR A 163 -1.66 -9.55 14.17
CA THR A 163 -1.25 -10.06 15.50
C THR A 163 -0.95 -11.57 15.53
N ARG A 164 -0.90 -12.22 14.37
CA ARG A 164 -0.54 -13.64 14.24
C ARG A 164 0.85 -13.92 14.85
N PRO A 165 1.10 -15.17 15.32
CA PRO A 165 2.38 -15.54 15.89
C PRO A 165 3.55 -15.20 14.96
N GLU A 166 4.63 -14.66 15.52
CA GLU A 166 5.83 -14.36 14.76
C GLU A 166 6.42 -15.65 14.16
N GLY A 167 6.67 -15.64 12.85
CA GLY A 167 7.16 -16.82 12.13
C GLY A 167 6.06 -17.73 11.55
N ALA A 168 4.78 -17.47 11.82
CA ALA A 168 3.69 -18.16 11.14
C ALA A 168 3.77 -17.88 9.62
N PRO A 169 3.65 -18.91 8.77
CA PRO A 169 3.76 -18.74 7.32
C PRO A 169 2.58 -17.96 6.72
N TRP A 170 2.81 -17.45 5.52
CA TRP A 170 1.80 -16.84 4.66
C TRP A 170 1.77 -17.55 3.33
N TRP A 171 0.66 -17.41 2.61
CA TRP A 171 0.49 -17.93 1.26
C TRP A 171 0.02 -16.80 0.36
N SER A 172 0.57 -16.73 -0.85
CA SER A 172 -0.01 -15.86 -1.88
C SER A 172 -1.37 -16.38 -2.30
N LEU A 173 -2.26 -15.47 -2.69
CA LEU A 173 -3.61 -15.76 -3.13
C LEU A 173 -3.83 -15.24 -4.54
N LYS A 174 -4.17 -16.16 -5.45
CA LYS A 174 -4.63 -15.90 -6.80
C LYS A 174 -5.86 -16.74 -7.09
N LEU A 175 -6.73 -16.23 -7.96
CA LEU A 175 -7.85 -17.00 -8.47
C LEU A 175 -7.39 -17.97 -9.57
N TYR A 176 -7.91 -19.18 -9.51
CA TYR A 176 -7.72 -20.21 -10.52
C TYR A 176 -9.07 -20.80 -10.91
N GLY A 177 -9.26 -20.95 -12.21
CA GLY A 177 -10.35 -21.71 -12.79
C GLY A 177 -10.07 -23.21 -12.73
N SER A 178 -11.01 -24.01 -13.23
CA SER A 178 -10.90 -25.46 -13.26
C SER A 178 -10.92 -26.01 -14.70
N GLN A 179 -10.49 -27.25 -14.85
CA GLN A 179 -10.52 -27.96 -16.12
C GLN A 179 -11.28 -29.25 -15.90
N SER A 180 -12.30 -29.49 -16.73
CA SER A 180 -13.05 -30.73 -16.73
C SER A 180 -12.89 -31.44 -18.06
N TYR A 181 -12.87 -32.76 -18.05
CA TYR A 181 -12.97 -33.56 -19.25
C TYR A 181 -14.42 -33.93 -19.49
N ASP A 182 -14.93 -33.67 -20.69
CA ASP A 182 -16.23 -34.20 -21.09
C ASP A 182 -16.10 -35.73 -21.24
N GLY A 183 -16.88 -36.49 -20.47
CA GLY A 183 -16.83 -37.96 -20.48
C GLY A 183 -17.21 -38.59 -21.83
N TYR A 184 -17.83 -37.82 -22.75
CA TYR A 184 -18.31 -38.32 -24.04
C TYR A 184 -17.55 -37.76 -25.25
N ARG A 185 -16.78 -36.68 -25.08
CA ARG A 185 -15.90 -36.12 -26.10
C ARG A 185 -14.53 -35.92 -25.48
N SER A 186 -13.47 -36.33 -26.15
CA SER A 186 -12.08 -36.12 -25.71
C SER A 186 -11.63 -34.65 -25.68
N GLY A 187 -12.56 -33.70 -25.47
CA GLY A 187 -12.32 -32.28 -25.36
C GLY A 187 -12.17 -31.88 -23.90
N ARG A 188 -11.08 -31.17 -23.61
CA ARG A 188 -10.91 -30.46 -22.35
C ARG A 188 -11.79 -29.21 -22.36
N VAL A 189 -12.57 -29.02 -21.31
CA VAL A 189 -13.36 -27.82 -21.09
C VAL A 189 -12.67 -27.01 -20.01
N ASP A 190 -12.24 -25.81 -20.37
CA ASP A 190 -11.64 -24.84 -19.44
C ASP A 190 -12.74 -23.96 -18.87
N HIS A 191 -12.84 -23.90 -17.53
CA HIS A 191 -13.74 -23.01 -16.80
C HIS A 191 -12.91 -21.89 -16.19
N PRO A 192 -13.05 -20.62 -16.63
CA PRO A 192 -12.32 -19.52 -16.03
C PRO A 192 -12.73 -19.30 -14.58
N ALA A 193 -11.85 -18.70 -13.78
CA ALA A 193 -12.22 -18.30 -12.42
C ALA A 193 -13.31 -17.22 -12.46
N ALA A 194 -14.32 -17.37 -11.59
CA ALA A 194 -15.39 -16.40 -11.42
C ALA A 194 -15.17 -15.52 -10.19
N GLY A 195 -15.82 -14.35 -10.19
CA GLY A 195 -15.80 -13.41 -9.06
C GLY A 195 -14.52 -12.59 -8.95
N GLU A 196 -14.37 -11.91 -7.82
CA GLU A 196 -13.27 -10.97 -7.57
C GLU A 196 -12.62 -11.27 -6.21
N LEU A 197 -11.28 -11.23 -6.16
CA LEU A 197 -10.52 -11.20 -4.92
C LEU A 197 -10.25 -9.75 -4.51
N HIS A 198 -10.83 -9.34 -3.39
CA HIS A 198 -10.57 -8.05 -2.75
C HIS A 198 -9.44 -8.21 -1.73
N PRO A 199 -8.25 -7.63 -1.95
CA PRO A 199 -7.12 -7.80 -1.03
C PRO A 199 -7.40 -7.14 0.33
N ILE A 200 -7.03 -7.84 1.41
CA ILE A 200 -7.12 -7.35 2.80
C ILE A 200 -5.70 -7.12 3.36
N LEU A 201 -4.83 -8.12 3.19
CA LEU A 201 -3.41 -8.01 3.45
C LEU A 201 -2.64 -8.37 2.18
N VAL A 202 -1.56 -7.66 1.89
CA VAL A 202 -0.70 -7.86 0.73
C VAL A 202 0.75 -8.08 1.15
N ASP A 203 1.54 -8.75 0.30
CA ASP A 203 2.99 -8.84 0.46
C ASP A 203 3.70 -7.58 -0.08
N SER A 204 5.04 -7.59 -0.05
CA SER A 204 5.87 -6.49 -0.55
C SER A 204 5.75 -6.22 -2.05
N LEU A 205 5.13 -7.12 -2.81
CA LEU A 205 4.86 -6.97 -4.24
C LEU A 205 3.40 -6.54 -4.50
N GLY A 206 2.61 -6.33 -3.44
CA GLY A 206 1.20 -6.01 -3.55
C GLY A 206 0.31 -7.23 -3.83
N GLU A 207 0.85 -8.45 -3.77
CA GLU A 207 0.08 -9.67 -4.01
C GLU A 207 -0.72 -10.06 -2.75
N PRO A 208 -2.01 -10.46 -2.87
CA PRO A 208 -2.83 -10.73 -1.71
C PRO A 208 -2.35 -11.95 -0.92
N VAL A 209 -2.38 -11.85 0.40
CA VAL A 209 -2.11 -12.97 1.33
C VAL A 209 -3.26 -13.22 2.31
N VAL A 210 -4.18 -12.25 2.39
CA VAL A 210 -5.53 -12.37 2.95
C VAL A 210 -6.44 -11.62 1.99
N ALA A 211 -7.59 -12.19 1.67
CA ALA A 211 -8.54 -11.56 0.75
C ALA A 211 -9.98 -11.93 1.10
N ALA A 212 -10.92 -11.09 0.68
CA ALA A 212 -12.33 -11.48 0.57
C ALA A 212 -12.64 -11.80 -0.90
N TRP A 213 -13.20 -12.97 -1.19
CA TRP A 213 -13.74 -13.30 -2.50
C TRP A 213 -15.25 -13.08 -2.54
N THR A 214 -15.73 -12.46 -3.62
CA THR A 214 -17.16 -12.25 -3.89
C THR A 214 -17.50 -12.86 -5.25
N PRO A 215 -18.50 -13.75 -5.36
CA PRO A 215 -18.96 -14.24 -6.64
C PRO A 215 -19.66 -13.12 -7.43
N PRO A 216 -19.83 -13.26 -8.76
CA PRO A 216 -20.51 -12.26 -9.60
C PRO A 216 -21.92 -11.87 -9.10
N GLU A 217 -22.63 -12.82 -8.50
CA GLU A 217 -23.98 -12.63 -7.97
C GLU A 217 -24.02 -11.80 -6.68
N GLY A 218 -22.88 -11.65 -5.99
CA GLY A 218 -22.79 -10.93 -4.72
C GLY A 218 -23.51 -11.59 -3.54
N ASP A 219 -23.99 -12.83 -3.69
CA ASP A 219 -24.77 -13.55 -2.67
C ASP A 219 -23.90 -14.18 -1.57
N GLN A 220 -22.58 -14.19 -1.74
CA GLN A 220 -21.61 -14.74 -0.80
C GLN A 220 -20.45 -13.78 -0.58
N ARG A 221 -19.77 -13.92 0.56
CA ARG A 221 -18.49 -13.27 0.81
C ARG A 221 -17.57 -14.21 1.58
N TRP A 222 -16.49 -14.62 0.92
CA TRP A 222 -15.54 -15.60 1.43
C TRP A 222 -14.27 -14.93 1.93
N TYR A 223 -14.04 -14.99 3.23
CA TYR A 223 -12.80 -14.55 3.86
C TYR A 223 -11.76 -15.67 3.82
N LEU A 224 -10.71 -15.44 3.03
CA LEU A 224 -9.56 -16.33 2.88
C LEU A 224 -8.47 -15.90 3.86
N ILE A 225 -8.35 -16.62 4.97
CA ILE A 225 -7.40 -16.34 6.04
C ILE A 225 -6.32 -17.43 6.09
N PRO A 226 -5.08 -17.15 6.48
CA PRO A 226 -4.06 -18.17 6.61
C PRO A 226 -4.30 -19.04 7.84
N ASP A 227 -3.75 -20.25 7.83
CA ASP A 227 -3.66 -21.09 9.02
C ASP A 227 -2.83 -20.43 10.14
N ALA A 228 -2.88 -20.96 11.36
CA ALA A 228 -2.32 -20.31 12.56
C ALA A 228 -2.89 -18.89 12.81
N THR A 229 -4.14 -18.68 12.42
CA THR A 229 -4.92 -17.51 12.83
C THR A 229 -5.51 -17.74 14.22
N ARG A 230 -5.51 -16.69 15.06
CA ARG A 230 -6.16 -16.73 16.38
C ARG A 230 -7.67 -16.63 16.21
N TRP A 231 -8.38 -17.71 16.49
CA TRP A 231 -9.83 -17.79 16.25
C TRP A 231 -10.61 -16.79 17.10
N GLU A 232 -10.20 -16.50 18.33
CA GLU A 232 -10.84 -15.50 19.20
C GLU A 232 -10.88 -14.12 18.54
N SER A 233 -9.80 -13.76 17.83
CA SER A 233 -9.75 -12.51 17.07
C SER A 233 -10.75 -12.51 15.91
N VAL A 234 -10.87 -13.63 15.19
CA VAL A 234 -11.80 -13.79 14.06
C VAL A 234 -13.25 -13.83 14.53
N LEU A 235 -13.55 -14.54 15.62
CA LEU A 235 -14.90 -14.63 16.19
C LEU A 235 -15.35 -13.29 16.77
N GLY A 236 -14.49 -12.60 17.50
CA GLY A 236 -14.77 -11.24 17.97
C GLY A 236 -14.99 -10.27 16.80
N TRP A 237 -14.21 -10.39 15.73
CA TRP A 237 -14.42 -9.61 14.51
C TRP A 237 -15.75 -9.92 13.83
N LEU A 238 -16.09 -11.20 13.70
CA LEU A 238 -17.34 -11.66 13.07
C LEU A 238 -18.54 -11.00 13.73
N VAL A 239 -18.62 -11.03 15.07
CA VAL A 239 -19.77 -10.51 15.81
C VAL A 239 -19.79 -8.99 15.88
N HIS A 240 -18.66 -8.34 16.09
CA HIS A 240 -18.62 -6.89 16.29
C HIS A 240 -18.51 -6.06 15.01
N ARG A 241 -18.08 -6.66 13.89
CA ARG A 241 -17.82 -5.93 12.64
C ARG A 241 -18.51 -6.55 11.44
N ALA A 242 -18.30 -7.85 11.21
CA ALA A 242 -18.75 -8.48 9.97
C ALA A 242 -20.28 -8.67 9.93
N LEU A 243 -20.87 -9.24 10.98
CA LEU A 243 -22.33 -9.43 11.05
C LEU A 243 -23.08 -8.09 11.00
N PRO A 244 -22.73 -7.06 11.80
CA PRO A 244 -23.39 -5.75 11.68
C PRO A 244 -23.32 -5.15 10.28
N LYS A 245 -22.21 -5.33 9.56
CA LYS A 245 -22.01 -4.75 8.23
C LYS A 245 -22.70 -5.53 7.11
N TYR A 246 -22.54 -6.85 7.09
CA TYR A 246 -22.93 -7.69 5.94
C TYR A 246 -24.22 -8.47 6.16
N VAL A 247 -24.56 -8.77 7.41
CA VAL A 247 -25.76 -9.55 7.78
C VAL A 247 -26.43 -8.94 9.02
N PRO A 248 -26.85 -7.66 8.97
CA PRO A 248 -27.27 -6.90 10.17
C PRO A 248 -28.45 -7.54 10.91
N ALA A 249 -29.33 -8.25 10.19
CA ALA A 249 -30.48 -8.93 10.77
C ALA A 249 -30.09 -10.19 11.57
N ALA A 250 -28.89 -10.74 11.41
CA ALA A 250 -28.45 -11.95 12.10
C ALA A 250 -28.46 -11.80 13.62
N LEU A 251 -27.85 -10.72 14.12
CA LEU A 251 -27.78 -10.45 15.55
C LEU A 251 -29.17 -10.20 16.14
N ARG A 252 -30.05 -9.52 15.38
CA ARG A 252 -31.45 -9.30 15.74
C ARG A 252 -32.22 -10.62 15.88
N ARG A 253 -32.09 -11.54 14.91
CA ARG A 253 -32.74 -12.86 14.96
C ARG A 253 -32.30 -13.68 16.16
N ALA A 254 -31.00 -13.68 16.45
CA ALA A 254 -30.44 -14.35 17.62
C ALA A 254 -30.83 -13.68 18.95
N ARG A 255 -31.40 -12.47 18.91
CA ARG A 255 -31.58 -11.58 20.07
C ARG A 255 -30.27 -11.40 20.83
N SER A 256 -29.19 -11.25 20.08
CA SER A 256 -27.84 -11.15 20.62
C SER A 256 -27.70 -9.89 21.47
N PRO A 257 -27.04 -9.95 22.63
CA PRO A 257 -26.75 -8.76 23.43
C PRO A 257 -25.84 -7.76 22.71
N PHE A 258 -25.20 -8.18 21.61
CA PHE A 258 -24.37 -7.34 20.76
C PHE A 258 -25.16 -6.56 19.69
N PHE A 259 -26.49 -6.72 19.67
CA PHE A 259 -27.38 -5.92 18.84
C PHE A 259 -28.29 -5.06 19.70
N ILE A 260 -28.19 -3.75 19.49
CA ILE A 260 -29.14 -2.78 20.01
C ILE A 260 -29.97 -2.33 18.80
N ASP A 261 -31.28 -2.55 18.88
CA ASP A 261 -32.21 -2.08 17.85
C ASP A 261 -32.10 -0.55 17.76
N PRO A 262 -31.84 0.03 16.58
CA PRO A 262 -31.75 1.48 16.41
C PRO A 262 -32.95 2.24 16.98
N ASP A 263 -34.15 1.66 16.86
CA ASP A 263 -35.39 2.28 17.36
C ASP A 263 -35.49 2.28 18.90
N LEU A 264 -34.63 1.52 19.58
CA LEU A 264 -34.59 1.39 21.04
C LEU A 264 -33.43 2.16 21.67
N GLN A 265 -32.61 2.84 20.87
CA GLN A 265 -31.48 3.60 21.38
C GLN A 265 -31.93 4.90 22.03
N THR A 266 -31.22 5.29 23.07
CA THR A 266 -31.38 6.62 23.67
C THR A 266 -30.85 7.70 22.72
N VAL A 267 -31.33 8.92 22.88
CA VAL A 267 -30.82 10.10 22.15
C VAL A 267 -29.30 10.27 22.33
N GLY A 268 -28.78 9.94 23.52
CA GLY A 268 -27.34 9.98 23.80
C GLY A 268 -26.55 8.94 23.01
N GLU A 269 -27.04 7.70 22.91
CA GLU A 269 -26.41 6.64 22.13
C GLU A 269 -26.45 6.90 20.62
N GLN A 270 -27.55 7.50 20.13
CA GLN A 270 -27.62 7.93 18.73
C GLN A 270 -26.61 9.05 18.47
N SER A 271 -26.61 10.11 19.28
CA SER A 271 -25.69 11.23 19.11
C SER A 271 -24.22 10.82 19.21
N ALA A 272 -23.87 9.88 20.10
CA ALA A 272 -22.51 9.37 20.20
C ALA A 272 -22.10 8.56 18.97
N ARG A 273 -23.03 7.80 18.37
CA ARG A 273 -22.76 7.07 17.13
C ARG A 273 -22.60 8.00 15.95
N ASP A 274 -23.49 8.98 15.80
CA ASP A 274 -23.39 9.99 14.74
C ASP A 274 -22.03 10.72 14.84
N ALA A 275 -21.60 11.06 16.06
CA ALA A 275 -20.29 11.69 16.29
C ALA A 275 -19.10 10.79 15.94
N LEU A 276 -19.22 9.47 16.11
CA LEU A 276 -18.19 8.52 15.70
C LEU A 276 -18.15 8.38 14.17
N GLU A 277 -19.30 8.24 13.52
CA GLU A 277 -19.40 8.19 12.05
C GLU A 277 -18.86 9.47 11.41
N ASP A 278 -19.20 10.65 11.95
CA ASP A 278 -18.67 11.94 11.52
C ASP A 278 -17.15 12.07 11.72
N LEU A 279 -16.60 11.45 12.77
CA LEU A 279 -15.16 11.44 13.00
C LEU A 279 -14.45 10.52 12.00
N GLU A 280 -14.99 9.32 11.78
CA GLU A 280 -14.45 8.34 10.82
C GLU A 280 -14.47 8.91 9.40
N ALA A 281 -15.58 9.54 8.98
CA ALA A 281 -15.71 10.16 7.67
C ALA A 281 -14.70 11.31 7.46
N ARG A 282 -14.54 12.19 8.46
CA ARG A 282 -13.56 13.29 8.39
C ARG A 282 -12.13 12.78 8.35
N TYR A 283 -11.82 11.75 9.14
CA TYR A 283 -10.48 11.15 9.14
C TYR A 283 -10.15 10.51 7.79
N ALA A 284 -11.10 9.76 7.20
CA ALA A 284 -10.93 9.16 5.88
C ALA A 284 -10.68 10.21 4.79
N ALA A 285 -11.50 11.27 4.76
CA ALA A 285 -11.35 12.36 3.80
C ALA A 285 -10.01 13.09 3.93
N GLU A 286 -9.62 13.44 5.16
CA GLU A 286 -8.35 14.14 5.41
C GLU A 286 -7.14 13.28 5.06
N LYS A 287 -7.20 11.99 5.40
CA LYS A 287 -6.14 11.04 5.06
C LYS A 287 -5.97 10.94 3.54
N HIS A 288 -7.06 10.77 2.79
CA HIS A 288 -7.02 10.68 1.33
C HIS A 288 -6.40 11.94 0.71
N ARG A 289 -6.81 13.13 1.18
CA ARG A 289 -6.23 14.41 0.77
C ARG A 289 -4.72 14.46 0.99
N LEU A 290 -4.25 14.07 2.17
CA LEU A 290 -2.82 14.08 2.51
C LEU A 290 -2.01 13.05 1.69
N GLU A 291 -2.58 11.88 1.41
CA GLU A 291 -1.95 10.87 0.55
C GLU A 291 -1.80 11.38 -0.90
N ASP A 292 -2.81 12.06 -1.41
CA ASP A 292 -2.77 12.68 -2.74
C ASP A 292 -1.78 13.84 -2.82
N GLU A 293 -1.76 14.72 -1.81
CA GLU A 293 -0.77 15.80 -1.70
C GLU A 293 0.66 15.25 -1.68
N LEU A 294 0.91 14.18 -0.92
CA LEU A 294 2.22 13.53 -0.88
C LEU A 294 2.60 12.91 -2.23
N ARG A 295 1.65 12.26 -2.91
CA ARG A 295 1.86 11.67 -4.23
C ARG A 295 2.21 12.74 -5.27
N GLN A 296 1.45 13.83 -5.33
CA GLN A 296 1.72 14.95 -6.23
C GLN A 296 3.08 15.62 -5.93
N ALA A 297 3.42 15.79 -4.65
CA ALA A 297 4.71 16.33 -4.24
C ALA A 297 5.87 15.42 -4.70
N LYS A 298 5.71 14.08 -4.58
CA LYS A 298 6.69 13.11 -5.09
C LYS A 298 6.83 13.19 -6.61
N GLU A 299 5.72 13.17 -7.34
CA GLU A 299 5.70 13.25 -8.81
C GLU A 299 6.36 14.54 -9.32
N THR A 300 6.13 15.67 -8.65
CA THR A 300 6.74 16.96 -9.01
C THR A 300 8.26 16.97 -8.76
N ALA A 301 8.68 16.38 -7.63
CA ALA A 301 10.07 16.34 -7.17
C ALA A 301 10.93 15.32 -7.93
N GLU A 302 10.34 14.21 -8.41
CA GLU A 302 11.08 13.07 -8.94
C GLU A 302 11.98 13.41 -10.13
N PRO A 303 11.54 14.16 -11.17
CA PRO A 303 12.43 14.42 -12.30
C PRO A 303 13.59 15.35 -11.95
N VAL A 304 13.44 16.26 -10.97
CA VAL A 304 14.55 17.09 -10.48
C VAL A 304 15.52 16.23 -9.67
N ARG A 305 15.00 15.42 -8.73
CA ARG A 305 15.81 14.51 -7.91
C ARG A 305 16.61 13.55 -8.79
N TYR A 306 15.95 12.89 -9.74
CA TYR A 306 16.59 11.92 -10.62
C TYR A 306 17.59 12.62 -11.55
N GLY A 307 17.22 13.73 -12.19
CA GLY A 307 18.09 14.44 -13.12
C GLY A 307 19.37 14.98 -12.47
N LEU A 308 19.29 15.56 -11.26
CA LEU A 308 20.48 16.05 -10.56
C LEU A 308 21.38 14.93 -10.01
N LEU A 309 20.78 13.85 -9.50
CA LEU A 309 21.52 12.78 -8.83
C LEU A 309 22.01 11.70 -9.79
N TYR A 310 21.29 11.42 -10.87
CA TYR A 310 21.59 10.30 -11.77
C TYR A 310 21.62 10.69 -13.25
N GLY A 311 21.05 11.86 -13.60
CA GLY A 311 20.96 12.32 -14.97
C GLY A 311 22.29 12.72 -15.61
N SER A 312 22.30 12.72 -16.93
CA SER A 312 23.38 13.23 -17.78
C SER A 312 22.80 13.79 -19.08
N GLY A 313 23.56 14.61 -19.81
CA GLY A 313 23.07 15.26 -21.03
C GLY A 313 21.82 16.10 -20.77
N THR A 314 20.84 16.02 -21.67
CA THR A 314 19.60 16.81 -21.63
C THR A 314 18.80 16.65 -20.34
N ASP A 315 18.71 15.43 -19.78
CA ASP A 315 17.98 15.20 -18.52
C ASP A 315 18.58 15.99 -17.35
N LEU A 316 19.91 16.13 -17.34
CA LEU A 316 20.61 16.91 -16.33
C LEU A 316 20.43 18.41 -16.56
N VAL A 317 20.51 18.88 -17.81
CA VAL A 317 20.28 20.28 -18.18
C VAL A 317 18.87 20.72 -17.76
N HIS A 318 17.84 19.93 -18.09
CA HIS A 318 16.46 20.20 -17.69
C HIS A 318 16.28 20.25 -16.17
N ALA A 319 16.90 19.33 -15.43
CA ALA A 319 16.81 19.33 -13.97
C ALA A 319 17.46 20.58 -13.36
N VAL A 320 18.63 20.99 -13.88
CA VAL A 320 19.30 22.24 -13.48
C VAL A 320 18.40 23.45 -13.80
N ALA A 321 17.89 23.56 -15.03
CA ALA A 321 17.01 24.67 -15.42
C ALA A 321 15.78 24.78 -14.51
N ARG A 322 15.17 23.65 -14.13
CA ARG A 322 14.04 23.62 -13.18
C ARG A 322 14.42 24.13 -11.78
N VAL A 323 15.61 23.78 -11.28
CA VAL A 323 16.09 24.29 -9.98
C VAL A 323 16.32 25.79 -10.03
N LEU A 324 16.96 26.27 -11.11
CA LEU A 324 17.26 27.70 -11.26
C LEU A 324 15.98 28.52 -11.42
N THR A 325 15.01 28.02 -12.20
CA THR A 325 13.67 28.61 -12.31
C THR A 325 12.95 28.62 -10.96
N ALA A 326 13.01 27.52 -10.19
CA ALA A 326 12.41 27.46 -8.85
C ALA A 326 13.05 28.45 -7.86
N ALA A 327 14.32 28.79 -8.06
CA ALA A 327 15.02 29.83 -7.29
C ALA A 327 14.68 31.26 -7.75
N GLY A 328 13.78 31.43 -8.73
CA GLY A 328 13.30 32.72 -9.23
C GLY A 328 14.15 33.32 -10.35
N MET A 329 14.99 32.53 -11.02
CA MET A 329 15.80 32.98 -12.15
C MET A 329 15.11 32.70 -13.48
N HIS A 330 15.31 33.57 -14.45
CA HIS A 330 14.95 33.34 -15.83
C HIS A 330 16.01 32.45 -16.49
N THR A 331 15.63 31.29 -17.01
CA THR A 331 16.53 30.35 -17.70
C THR A 331 16.15 30.20 -19.16
N VAL A 332 17.12 30.32 -20.06
CA VAL A 332 16.96 30.06 -21.50
C VAL A 332 17.85 28.91 -21.91
N ASP A 333 17.31 27.96 -22.67
CA ASP A 333 18.08 26.89 -23.30
C ASP A 333 18.74 27.43 -24.58
N LEU A 334 20.07 27.50 -24.56
CA LEU A 334 20.83 28.10 -25.66
C LEU A 334 21.02 27.12 -26.83
N ASP A 335 20.94 25.81 -26.61
CA ASP A 335 20.99 24.83 -27.68
C ASP A 335 19.71 24.92 -28.54
N GLU A 336 18.56 25.13 -27.90
CA GLU A 336 17.30 25.38 -28.60
C GLU A 336 17.30 26.74 -29.31
N GLU A 337 17.71 27.80 -28.61
CA GLU A 337 17.66 29.18 -29.15
C GLU A 337 18.64 29.41 -30.31
N LEU A 338 19.85 28.87 -30.20
CA LEU A 338 20.92 29.09 -31.19
C LEU A 338 20.97 27.99 -32.26
N GLY A 339 20.18 26.91 -32.10
CA GLY A 339 20.12 25.78 -33.04
C GLY A 339 21.36 24.90 -33.00
N GLY A 340 21.60 24.28 -31.83
CA GLY A 340 22.70 23.35 -31.53
C GLY A 340 23.76 23.93 -30.59
N THR A 341 24.80 23.13 -30.31
CA THR A 341 25.86 23.39 -29.31
C THR A 341 26.84 24.50 -29.73
N LYS A 342 26.35 25.72 -29.86
CA LYS A 342 27.13 26.91 -30.26
C LYS A 342 27.65 27.71 -29.06
N SER A 343 27.01 27.57 -27.90
CA SER A 343 27.37 28.25 -26.65
C SER A 343 27.30 27.25 -25.48
N ALA A 344 27.36 27.77 -24.25
CA ALA A 344 27.04 27.01 -23.05
C ALA A 344 25.59 26.51 -23.07
N ASP A 345 25.25 25.53 -22.22
CA ASP A 345 23.93 24.90 -22.22
C ASP A 345 22.77 25.88 -21.88
N LEU A 346 22.94 26.79 -20.92
CA LEU A 346 21.90 27.73 -20.49
C LEU A 346 22.39 29.19 -20.38
N LEU A 347 21.49 30.14 -20.63
CA LEU A 347 21.63 31.55 -20.23
C LEU A 347 20.70 31.83 -19.05
N VAL A 348 21.24 32.40 -17.97
CA VAL A 348 20.51 32.59 -16.72
C VAL A 348 20.62 34.05 -16.27
N GLY A 349 19.48 34.63 -15.90
CA GLY A 349 19.41 36.00 -15.39
C GLY A 349 18.33 36.19 -14.33
N ALA A 350 18.36 37.34 -13.67
CA ALA A 350 17.30 37.81 -12.79
C ALA A 350 17.17 39.33 -12.92
N ASP A 351 15.99 39.86 -12.58
CA ASP A 351 15.73 41.30 -12.69
C ASP A 351 16.78 42.12 -11.93
N GLY A 352 17.44 43.04 -12.65
CA GLY A 352 18.48 43.91 -12.09
C GLY A 352 19.83 43.24 -11.84
N MET A 353 20.02 41.98 -12.26
CA MET A 353 21.31 41.28 -12.20
C MET A 353 21.85 41.00 -13.62
N ALA A 354 23.18 40.96 -13.74
CA ALA A 354 23.81 40.58 -15.01
C ALA A 354 23.58 39.11 -15.32
N SER A 355 23.32 38.80 -16.60
CA SER A 355 23.18 37.42 -17.06
C SER A 355 24.49 36.63 -16.96
N ARG A 356 24.35 35.31 -16.83
CA ARG A 356 25.42 34.33 -16.64
C ARG A 356 25.26 33.20 -17.65
N LEU A 357 26.38 32.74 -18.21
CA LEU A 357 26.40 31.49 -18.97
C LEU A 357 26.54 30.31 -18.01
N VAL A 358 25.68 29.32 -18.15
CA VAL A 358 25.72 28.12 -17.32
C VAL A 358 25.98 26.90 -18.18
N GLU A 359 27.10 26.25 -17.91
CA GLU A 359 27.51 25.00 -18.54
C GLU A 359 27.23 23.83 -17.59
N VAL A 360 26.60 22.79 -18.10
CA VAL A 360 26.15 21.62 -17.34
C VAL A 360 26.81 20.37 -17.87
N LYS A 361 27.52 19.64 -17.01
CA LYS A 361 28.28 18.45 -17.44
C LYS A 361 28.14 17.27 -16.50
N GLY A 362 27.92 16.10 -17.09
CA GLY A 362 27.94 14.81 -16.40
C GLY A 362 29.29 14.11 -16.57
N ALA A 363 29.82 13.54 -15.49
CA ALA A 363 31.02 12.72 -15.52
C ALA A 363 30.81 11.44 -14.69
N SER A 364 31.14 10.28 -15.25
CA SER A 364 30.99 9.01 -14.55
C SER A 364 32.00 8.80 -13.42
N GLY A 365 33.12 9.53 -13.45
CA GLY A 365 34.17 9.56 -12.43
C GLY A 365 34.47 10.99 -11.97
N PRO A 366 35.69 11.27 -11.46
CA PRO A 366 36.11 12.63 -11.14
C PRO A 366 35.96 13.58 -12.34
N ALA A 367 35.57 14.82 -12.07
CA ALA A 367 35.45 15.85 -13.09
C ALA A 367 36.83 16.16 -13.71
N GLN A 368 36.85 16.38 -15.01
CA GLN A 368 38.08 16.76 -15.70
C GLN A 368 38.26 18.29 -15.67
N GLU A 369 39.49 18.74 -15.43
CA GLU A 369 39.80 20.18 -15.29
C GLU A 369 39.58 20.97 -16.59
N HIS A 370 39.70 20.30 -17.76
CA HIS A 370 39.48 20.94 -19.06
C HIS A 370 38.04 21.45 -19.27
N LEU A 371 37.08 20.99 -18.46
CA LEU A 371 35.70 21.48 -18.51
C LEU A 371 35.61 22.98 -18.19
N VAL A 372 36.47 23.49 -17.30
CA VAL A 372 36.56 24.93 -17.02
C VAL A 372 37.00 25.70 -18.27
N GLY A 373 37.98 25.16 -19.01
CA GLY A 373 38.43 25.73 -20.27
C GLY A 373 37.39 25.67 -21.39
N HIS A 374 36.39 24.80 -21.31
CA HIS A 374 35.26 24.80 -22.25
C HIS A 374 34.36 26.01 -22.00
N LEU A 375 33.97 26.24 -20.75
CA LEU A 375 33.16 27.40 -20.37
C LEU A 375 33.87 28.73 -20.65
N GLN A 376 35.19 28.82 -20.42
CA GLN A 376 35.98 30.01 -20.78
C GLN A 376 35.90 30.34 -22.28
N ARG A 377 35.98 29.33 -23.15
CA ARG A 377 35.82 29.54 -24.60
C ARG A 377 34.43 30.04 -24.96
N HIS A 378 33.39 29.58 -24.26
CA HIS A 378 32.03 30.11 -24.45
C HIS A 378 31.95 31.59 -24.05
N LEU A 379 32.54 31.98 -22.91
CA LEU A 379 32.60 33.38 -22.49
C LEU A 379 33.36 34.27 -23.50
N GLU A 380 34.47 33.79 -24.05
CA GLU A 380 35.25 34.52 -25.07
C GLU A 380 34.50 34.67 -26.41
N THR A 381 33.70 33.66 -26.77
CA THR A 381 32.96 33.64 -28.05
C THR A 381 31.62 34.38 -27.95
N TRP A 382 31.06 34.50 -26.74
CA TRP A 382 29.74 35.08 -26.53
C TRP A 382 29.53 36.49 -27.12
N PRO A 383 30.47 37.45 -26.99
CA PRO A 383 30.30 38.77 -27.59
C PRO A 383 30.18 38.76 -29.12
N GLN A 384 30.66 37.70 -29.78
CA GLN A 384 30.55 37.52 -31.24
C GLN A 384 29.19 36.92 -31.63
N LEU A 385 28.57 36.13 -30.75
CA LEU A 385 27.27 35.49 -30.95
C LEU A 385 26.10 36.42 -30.59
N ARG A 386 26.23 37.16 -29.47
CA ARG A 386 25.20 38.04 -28.90
C ARG A 386 25.84 39.34 -28.41
N PRO A 387 26.22 40.26 -29.31
CA PRO A 387 26.88 41.52 -28.93
C PRO A 387 26.00 42.44 -28.07
N ASP A 388 24.67 42.32 -28.19
CA ASP A 388 23.70 43.16 -27.50
C ASP A 388 23.30 42.63 -26.11
N GLU A 389 23.75 41.44 -25.72
CA GLU A 389 23.41 40.79 -24.44
C GLU A 389 24.68 40.41 -23.67
N PRO A 390 25.35 41.37 -23.01
CA PRO A 390 26.58 41.08 -22.28
C PRO A 390 26.33 40.15 -21.08
N VAL A 391 27.23 39.17 -20.90
CA VAL A 391 27.27 38.30 -19.72
C VAL A 391 28.42 38.70 -18.81
N SER A 392 28.25 38.49 -17.50
CA SER A 392 29.24 38.88 -16.49
C SER A 392 30.32 37.81 -16.33
N ASP A 393 29.96 36.63 -15.84
CA ASP A 393 30.84 35.48 -15.77
C ASP A 393 30.09 34.17 -16.06
N GLY A 394 30.78 33.02 -15.97
CA GLY A 394 30.22 31.69 -16.20
C GLY A 394 30.03 30.85 -14.94
N VAL A 395 29.10 29.90 -14.98
CA VAL A 395 28.89 28.89 -13.94
C VAL A 395 28.98 27.49 -14.55
N LEU A 396 29.82 26.62 -13.97
CA LEU A 396 29.96 25.22 -14.35
C LEU A 396 29.29 24.33 -13.31
N ILE A 397 28.21 23.65 -13.69
CA ILE A 397 27.47 22.71 -12.84
C ILE A 397 27.84 21.28 -13.24
N VAL A 398 28.41 20.51 -12.31
CA VAL A 398 28.96 19.18 -12.62
C VAL A 398 28.32 18.05 -11.80
N ASN A 399 27.68 17.12 -12.50
CA ASN A 399 27.28 15.82 -11.95
C ASN A 399 28.43 14.81 -12.10
N HIS A 400 29.44 14.93 -11.24
CA HIS A 400 30.59 14.05 -11.24
C HIS A 400 30.33 12.78 -10.41
N GLN A 401 31.07 11.71 -10.71
CA GLN A 401 30.90 10.40 -10.09
C GLN A 401 29.45 9.90 -10.12
N HIS A 402 28.68 10.21 -11.18
CA HIS A 402 27.24 9.95 -11.21
C HIS A 402 26.84 8.46 -11.16
N LYS A 403 27.83 7.55 -11.30
CA LYS A 403 27.63 6.10 -11.16
C LYS A 403 27.72 5.60 -9.71
N LEU A 404 28.27 6.41 -8.80
CA LEU A 404 28.30 6.10 -7.36
C LEU A 404 26.95 6.44 -6.72
N HIS A 405 26.64 5.83 -5.58
CA HIS A 405 25.46 6.23 -4.81
C HIS A 405 25.61 7.68 -4.33
N PRO A 406 24.57 8.54 -4.34
CA PRO A 406 24.71 9.96 -3.94
C PRO A 406 25.34 10.19 -2.57
N SER A 407 25.14 9.28 -1.61
CA SER A 407 25.74 9.38 -0.26
C SER A 407 27.26 9.11 -0.23
N GLU A 408 27.83 8.59 -1.31
CA GLU A 408 29.26 8.25 -1.42
C GLU A 408 30.04 9.33 -2.19
N ARG A 409 29.36 10.33 -2.75
CA ARG A 409 29.96 11.38 -3.58
C ARG A 409 30.41 12.55 -2.72
N THR A 410 31.47 13.20 -3.16
CA THR A 410 31.91 14.47 -2.59
C THR A 410 31.19 15.65 -3.26
N ALA A 411 31.00 16.74 -2.52
CA ALA A 411 30.54 18.01 -3.10
C ALA A 411 31.68 18.74 -3.83
N ALA A 412 32.95 18.47 -3.46
CA ALA A 412 34.11 19.09 -4.08
C ALA A 412 34.36 18.49 -5.47
N VAL A 413 34.04 19.25 -6.53
CA VAL A 413 34.19 18.84 -7.93
C VAL A 413 35.64 18.54 -8.31
N TYR A 414 36.58 19.33 -7.77
CA TYR A 414 38.02 19.22 -8.01
C TYR A 414 38.77 19.07 -6.69
N ALA A 415 39.81 18.22 -6.68
CA ALA A 415 40.58 17.91 -5.48
C ALA A 415 42.03 18.45 -5.49
N ARG A 416 42.58 18.81 -6.66
CA ARG A 416 43.97 19.26 -6.76
C ARG A 416 44.08 20.71 -6.24
N PRO A 417 44.78 20.98 -5.13
CA PRO A 417 44.75 22.28 -4.47
C PRO A 417 45.20 23.44 -5.38
N GLU A 418 46.24 23.20 -6.20
CA GLU A 418 46.75 24.20 -7.14
C GLU A 418 45.70 24.61 -8.19
N PHE A 419 44.90 23.65 -8.66
CA PHE A 419 43.83 23.93 -9.61
C PHE A 419 42.68 24.67 -8.94
N VAL A 420 42.26 24.22 -7.75
CA VAL A 420 41.20 24.89 -6.98
C VAL A 420 41.57 26.35 -6.69
N ALA A 421 42.80 26.61 -6.25
CA ALA A 421 43.30 27.97 -6.01
C ALA A 421 43.33 28.83 -7.29
N SER A 422 43.51 28.21 -8.47
CA SER A 422 43.47 28.96 -9.73
C SER A 422 42.06 29.42 -10.10
N LEU A 423 41.00 28.74 -9.64
CA LEU A 423 39.61 29.10 -9.94
C LEU A 423 39.23 30.47 -9.37
N ASP A 424 39.81 30.87 -8.24
CA ASP A 424 39.57 32.18 -7.61
C ASP A 424 39.98 33.36 -8.50
N SER A 425 40.84 33.12 -9.50
CA SER A 425 41.31 34.12 -10.46
C SER A 425 40.57 34.09 -11.80
N LEU A 426 39.61 33.18 -11.97
CA LEU A 426 38.86 32.97 -13.22
C LEU A 426 37.42 33.48 -13.09
N PRO A 427 36.81 33.95 -14.19
CA PRO A 427 35.40 34.32 -14.25
C PRO A 427 34.52 33.05 -14.35
N VAL A 428 34.76 32.06 -13.50
CA VAL A 428 34.03 30.78 -13.49
C VAL A 428 33.75 30.32 -12.06
N THR A 429 32.48 30.15 -11.74
CA THR A 429 32.04 29.48 -10.50
C THR A 429 31.75 28.01 -10.78
N VAL A 430 32.20 27.10 -9.91
CA VAL A 430 31.98 25.64 -10.07
C VAL A 430 31.07 25.13 -8.95
N ILE A 431 30.00 24.42 -9.32
CA ILE A 431 29.00 23.88 -8.39
C ILE A 431 28.81 22.38 -8.69
N SER A 432 28.77 21.54 -7.65
CA SER A 432 28.39 20.14 -7.84
C SER A 432 26.87 19.97 -7.85
N THR A 433 26.34 18.99 -8.59
CA THR A 433 24.90 18.71 -8.53
C THR A 433 24.44 18.17 -7.18
N VAL A 434 25.34 17.56 -6.40
CA VAL A 434 25.04 17.12 -5.02
C VAL A 434 24.79 18.33 -4.11
N GLU A 435 25.60 19.37 -4.23
CA GLU A 435 25.42 20.62 -3.49
C GLU A 435 24.15 21.36 -3.96
N LEU A 436 23.97 21.50 -5.26
CA LEU A 436 22.75 22.08 -5.84
C LEU A 436 21.48 21.33 -5.39
N PHE A 437 21.53 19.99 -5.38
CA PHE A 437 20.45 19.15 -4.88
C PHE A 437 20.19 19.37 -3.38
N ASN A 438 21.24 19.52 -2.57
CA ASN A 438 21.10 19.76 -1.14
C ASN A 438 20.41 21.10 -0.85
N TRP A 439 20.78 22.17 -1.58
CA TRP A 439 20.10 23.45 -1.47
C TRP A 439 18.64 23.36 -1.94
N TRP A 440 18.39 22.75 -3.09
CA TRP A 440 17.02 22.56 -3.61
C TRP A 440 16.14 21.77 -2.64
N ARG A 441 16.66 20.67 -2.09
CA ARG A 441 15.95 19.83 -1.09
C ARG A 441 15.63 20.61 0.19
N ALA A 442 16.51 21.51 0.59
CA ALA A 442 16.33 22.36 1.77
C ALA A 442 15.53 23.64 1.49
N ALA A 443 15.10 23.87 0.24
CA ALA A 443 14.51 25.12 -0.23
C ALA A 443 15.40 26.35 0.01
N ASP A 444 16.73 26.17 -0.02
CA ASP A 444 17.71 27.24 0.11
C ASP A 444 17.91 27.97 -1.23
N TRP A 445 16.86 28.70 -1.64
CA TRP A 445 16.86 29.45 -2.90
C TRP A 445 17.88 30.59 -2.91
N ALA A 446 18.24 31.10 -1.73
CA ALA A 446 19.24 32.16 -1.58
C ALA A 446 20.63 31.65 -1.93
N ALA A 447 21.05 30.50 -1.38
CA ALA A 447 22.34 29.88 -1.72
C ALA A 447 22.45 29.60 -3.23
N ILE A 448 21.38 29.10 -3.86
CA ILE A 448 21.35 28.86 -5.30
C ILE A 448 21.56 30.16 -6.09
N ARG A 449 20.82 31.23 -5.76
CA ARG A 449 20.97 32.52 -6.44
C ARG A 449 22.35 33.12 -6.25
N THR A 450 22.87 33.13 -5.02
CA THR A 450 24.21 33.67 -4.71
C THR A 450 25.29 32.90 -5.46
N ALA A 451 25.21 31.56 -5.50
CA ALA A 451 26.18 30.74 -6.20
C ALA A 451 26.15 30.93 -7.73
N VAL A 452 24.99 31.24 -8.31
CA VAL A 452 24.82 31.33 -9.77
C VAL A 452 24.98 32.75 -10.31
N LEU A 453 24.37 33.75 -9.65
CA LEU A 453 24.39 35.14 -10.11
C LEU A 453 25.46 36.00 -9.42
N GLY A 454 26.07 35.49 -8.34
CA GLY A 454 26.97 36.26 -7.48
C GLY A 454 26.24 37.14 -6.47
N ASP A 455 26.99 37.73 -5.55
CA ASP A 455 26.44 38.55 -4.47
C ASP A 455 26.05 39.94 -5.01
N ALA A 456 24.78 40.11 -5.38
CA ALA A 456 24.20 41.43 -5.51
C ALA A 456 23.53 41.77 -4.19
N ALA A 457 24.19 42.59 -3.38
CA ALA A 457 23.53 43.32 -2.32
C ALA A 457 22.41 44.18 -2.93
N VAL A 458 21.22 43.61 -3.07
CA VAL A 458 19.99 44.33 -3.36
C VAL A 458 19.19 44.40 -2.08
N THR A 459 19.46 45.51 -1.39
CA THR A 459 18.49 46.38 -0.72
C THR A 459 17.05 45.89 -0.79
N ALA A 460 16.50 45.63 0.40
CA ALA A 460 15.08 45.44 0.61
C ALA A 460 14.25 46.55 -0.07
N GLN A 461 13.31 46.15 -0.94
CA GLN A 461 12.04 46.86 -1.13
C GLN A 461 10.97 45.93 -1.73
N SER A 462 10.18 45.37 -0.81
CA SER A 462 8.73 45.11 -0.93
C SER A 462 8.18 44.52 -2.24
N ALA A 463 8.07 43.19 -2.27
CA ALA A 463 6.93 42.54 -2.90
C ALA A 463 6.15 41.81 -1.78
N ALA A 464 4.91 42.21 -1.57
CA ALA A 464 4.04 41.71 -0.53
C ALA A 464 3.87 40.17 -0.61
N PRO A 465 3.68 39.48 0.53
CA PRO A 465 3.40 38.05 0.51
C PRO A 465 2.03 37.84 -0.15
N VAL A 466 2.01 37.09 -1.26
CA VAL A 466 0.78 36.41 -1.69
C VAL A 466 0.55 35.31 -0.65
N ASN A 467 -0.36 35.59 0.28
CA ASN A 467 -0.79 34.62 1.28
C ASN A 467 -1.31 33.36 0.56
N PRO A 468 -0.80 32.16 0.88
CA PRO A 468 -1.53 30.94 0.57
C PRO A 468 -2.86 30.94 1.37
N PRO A 469 -3.94 30.34 0.85
CA PRO A 469 -5.20 30.25 1.58
C PRO A 469 -4.96 29.54 2.92
N GLN A 470 -5.17 30.26 4.01
CA GLN A 470 -5.10 29.69 5.35
C GLN A 470 -6.20 28.64 5.52
N PRO A 471 -5.88 27.44 6.07
CA PRO A 471 -6.91 26.55 6.56
C PRO A 471 -7.65 27.22 7.74
N PRO A 472 -8.96 26.99 7.90
CA PRO A 472 -9.72 27.60 8.98
C PRO A 472 -9.11 27.22 10.33
N SER A 473 -8.69 28.24 11.08
CA SER A 473 -8.08 28.11 12.39
C SER A 473 -9.00 27.36 13.36
N ALA A 474 -8.53 26.23 13.87
CA ALA A 474 -9.11 25.58 15.04
C ALA A 474 -9.03 26.55 16.24
N GLN A 475 -10.15 27.15 16.60
CA GLN A 475 -10.31 27.83 17.87
C GLN A 475 -10.06 26.81 19.00
N ARG A 476 -8.86 26.89 19.59
CA ARG A 476 -8.57 26.31 20.90
C ARG A 476 -9.53 26.96 21.92
N ARG A 477 -10.67 26.31 22.17
CA ARG A 477 -11.50 26.61 23.33
C ARG A 477 -10.71 26.23 24.59
N ARG A 478 -10.35 27.25 25.37
CA ARG A 478 -9.85 27.12 26.74
C ARG A 478 -10.86 26.31 27.55
N TRP A 479 -10.44 25.15 28.02
CA TRP A 479 -11.15 24.42 29.06
C TRP A 479 -10.95 25.15 30.38
N TRP A 480 -12.07 25.45 31.03
CA TRP A 480 -12.14 26.23 32.27
C TRP A 480 -11.51 25.47 33.43
N SER A 481 -10.66 26.17 34.18
CA SER A 481 -10.20 25.79 35.51
C SER A 481 -11.01 26.52 36.57
N GLY A 482 -11.69 25.77 37.45
CA GLY A 482 -11.90 26.12 38.86
C GLY A 482 -13.17 26.88 39.25
N GLY A 483 -13.86 26.37 40.28
CA GLY A 483 -14.64 27.22 41.19
C GLY A 483 -15.89 26.58 41.79
N ARG A 484 -15.75 25.93 42.96
CA ARG A 484 -16.85 25.80 43.94
C ARG A 484 -17.25 27.21 44.41
N HIS A 485 -18.53 27.47 44.63
CA HIS A 485 -19.06 28.11 45.84
C HIS A 485 -20.59 28.14 45.82
N GLN A 486 -21.14 27.82 47.00
CA GLN A 486 -22.52 27.84 47.50
C GLN A 486 -23.37 26.59 47.24
#